data_AF-A0A9E0MRA8-F1
#
_entry.id   AF-A0A9E0MRA8-F1
#
_cell.length_a   1.000
_cell.length_b   1.000
_cell.length_c   1.000
_cell.angle_alpha   90.00
_cell.angle_beta   90.00
_cell.angle_gamma   90.00
#
_symmetry.space_group_name_H-M   'P 1'
#
loop_
_entity.id
_entity.type
_entity.pdbx_description
1 polymer ?
#
loop_
_entity_poly.entity_id
_entity_poly.type
_entity_poly.pdbx_seq_one_letter_code
_entity_poly.pdbx_strand_id
1 'polypeptide(L)'
;AYSDAVFNKSIFTDQARLFKALDQFSPKVAKRMAKDPAYVLVQACIASYSEDVRPRYTTLNDSLEAAMRTYSRGLMELFPEKTWWPDANSTLRLSYGQVEGTDPRDGITYKPFTTLDGVMEKYDPSNPGFSVPQKLIDLHQAKDYGRYGEDGTLPVCFLSSLHTTGGNSGSPVLNGKGELIGINFDRTWESTMSDILFDPAKCRNISMDVRYVLFILDKYFGAQRLLDEMVLVARADVPHMIELPVHR
;
A
#
# COMPACT_ATOMS: atom_id res chain seq x y z
N ALA A 1 -7.70 23.40 29.67
CA ALA A 1 -6.87 23.77 30.84
C ALA A 1 -5.51 23.08 30.85
N TYR A 2 -5.41 21.76 31.05
CA TYR A 2 -4.12 21.05 31.07
C TYR A 2 -3.40 21.07 29.70
N SER A 3 -4.13 20.74 28.62
CA SER A 3 -3.60 20.83 27.25
C SER A 3 -3.07 22.24 26.93
N ASP A 4 -3.87 23.28 27.17
CA ASP A 4 -3.45 24.67 26.94
C ASP A 4 -2.18 25.04 27.73
N ALA A 5 -2.06 24.55 28.97
CA ALA A 5 -0.87 24.79 29.78
C ALA A 5 0.38 24.11 29.20
N VAL A 6 0.25 22.91 28.65
CA VAL A 6 1.34 22.21 27.94
C VAL A 6 1.71 22.97 26.67
N PHE A 7 0.74 23.27 25.80
CA PHE A 7 1.00 23.92 24.52
C PHE A 7 1.58 25.33 24.65
N ASN A 8 1.12 26.11 25.62
CA ASN A 8 1.60 27.48 25.83
C ASN A 8 2.98 27.53 26.48
N LYS A 9 3.30 26.62 27.41
CA LYS A 9 4.51 26.72 28.25
C LYS A 9 5.66 25.84 27.81
N SER A 10 5.38 24.74 27.11
CA SER A 10 6.41 23.78 26.72
C SER A 10 7.40 24.39 25.73
N ILE A 11 8.68 24.04 25.87
CA ILE A 11 9.71 24.37 24.89
C ILE A 11 9.56 23.58 23.59
N PHE A 12 8.86 22.43 23.61
CA PHE A 12 8.73 21.53 22.46
C PHE A 12 7.66 21.97 21.46
N THR A 13 6.87 23.00 21.79
CA THR A 13 5.76 23.47 20.95
C THR A 13 6.16 24.62 20.03
N ASP A 14 7.42 25.07 20.10
CA ASP A 14 7.96 26.13 19.27
C ASP A 14 9.40 25.84 18.86
N GLN A 15 9.65 25.92 17.56
CA GLN A 15 10.94 25.60 16.96
C GLN A 15 12.09 26.48 17.50
N ALA A 16 11.86 27.79 17.65
CA ALA A 16 12.90 28.72 18.08
C ALA A 16 13.26 28.53 19.56
N ARG A 17 12.27 28.29 20.43
CA ARG A 17 12.49 27.94 21.85
C ARG A 17 13.24 26.63 22.01
N LEU A 18 12.89 25.62 21.22
CA LEU A 18 13.58 24.33 21.24
C LEU A 18 15.04 24.49 20.80
N PHE A 19 15.30 25.07 19.63
CA PHE A 19 16.68 25.22 19.14
C PHE A 19 17.53 26.07 20.06
N LYS A 20 17.00 27.16 20.62
CA LYS A 20 17.72 27.95 21.62
C LYS A 20 18.10 27.12 22.85
N ALA A 21 17.24 26.22 23.31
CA ALA A 21 17.53 25.33 24.44
C ALA A 21 18.60 24.27 24.08
N LEU A 22 18.61 23.78 22.84
CA LEU A 22 19.60 22.82 22.35
C LEU A 22 20.97 23.48 22.12
N ASP A 23 21.02 24.65 21.51
CA ASP A 23 22.27 25.39 21.26
C ASP A 23 22.95 25.85 22.56
N GLN A 24 22.15 26.10 23.60
CA GLN A 24 22.62 26.52 24.92
C GLN A 24 22.54 25.38 25.94
N PHE A 25 22.62 24.13 25.47
CA PHE A 25 22.44 22.96 26.33
C PHE A 25 23.46 22.96 27.47
N SER A 26 22.95 22.77 28.68
CA SER A 26 23.72 22.80 29.92
C SER A 26 22.96 22.06 31.01
N PRO A 27 23.60 21.71 32.14
CA PRO A 27 22.90 21.09 33.28
C PRO A 27 21.70 21.90 33.77
N LYS A 28 21.74 23.24 33.65
CA LYS A 28 20.63 24.13 34.01
C LYS A 28 19.47 24.00 33.02
N VAL A 29 19.76 23.94 31.72
CA VAL A 29 18.75 23.73 30.68
C VAL A 29 18.14 22.34 30.82
N ALA A 30 18.94 21.30 31.02
CA ALA A 30 18.46 19.93 31.26
C ALA A 30 17.49 19.86 32.44
N LYS A 31 17.81 20.52 33.58
CA LYS A 31 16.90 20.61 34.73
C LYS A 31 15.60 21.34 34.42
N ARG A 32 15.62 22.34 33.54
CA ARG A 32 14.41 23.03 33.07
C ARG A 32 13.58 22.13 32.16
N MET A 33 14.23 21.41 31.23
CA MET A 33 13.58 20.44 30.34
C MET A 33 12.92 19.30 31.12
N ALA A 34 13.57 18.81 32.18
CA ALA A 34 13.03 17.77 33.05
C ALA A 34 11.74 18.19 33.78
N LYS A 35 11.48 19.50 33.91
CA LYS A 35 10.25 20.06 34.49
C LYS A 35 9.30 20.61 33.44
N ASP A 36 9.63 20.47 32.16
CA ASP A 36 8.78 20.92 31.06
C ASP A 36 7.46 20.14 31.09
N PRO A 37 6.29 20.80 31.01
CA PRO A 37 5.02 20.12 31.16
C PRO A 37 4.77 19.04 30.09
N ALA A 38 5.29 19.19 28.86
CA ALA A 38 5.18 18.14 27.85
C ALA A 38 6.15 16.97 28.15
N TYR A 39 7.37 17.27 28.62
CA TYR A 39 8.32 16.23 29.01
C TYR A 39 7.78 15.40 30.18
N VAL A 40 7.26 16.05 31.22
CA VAL A 40 6.65 15.39 32.38
C VAL A 40 5.48 14.50 31.95
N LEU A 41 4.61 14.98 31.06
CA LEU A 41 3.51 14.20 30.51
C LEU A 41 4.00 12.93 29.80
N VAL A 42 4.96 13.09 28.87
CA VAL A 42 5.51 11.96 28.11
C VAL A 42 6.21 10.96 29.04
N GLN A 43 6.97 11.43 30.04
CA GLN A 43 7.61 10.54 31.02
C GLN A 43 6.57 9.76 31.84
N ALA A 44 5.46 10.39 32.26
CA ALA A 44 4.40 9.69 32.96
C ALA A 44 3.73 8.62 32.08
N CYS A 45 3.48 8.90 30.79
CA CYS A 45 2.96 7.92 29.84
C CYS A 45 3.94 6.76 29.60
N ILE A 46 5.23 7.06 29.43
CA ILE A 46 6.28 6.05 29.24
C ILE A 46 6.42 5.18 30.48
N ALA A 47 6.40 5.78 31.68
CA ALA A 47 6.48 5.06 32.94
C ALA A 47 5.29 4.10 33.08
N SER A 48 4.06 4.59 32.91
CA SER A 48 2.87 3.72 33.01
C SER A 48 2.89 2.60 31.97
N TYR A 49 3.26 2.88 30.72
CA TYR A 49 3.41 1.82 29.73
C TYR A 49 4.52 0.81 30.12
N SER A 50 5.69 1.30 30.54
CA SER A 50 6.87 0.45 30.80
C SER A 50 6.76 -0.38 32.06
N GLU A 51 6.08 0.14 33.08
CA GLU A 51 5.95 -0.47 34.41
C GLU A 51 4.66 -1.28 34.54
N ASP A 52 3.53 -0.74 34.07
CA ASP A 52 2.21 -1.35 34.29
C ASP A 52 1.76 -2.27 33.15
N VAL A 53 2.15 -1.96 31.90
CA VAL A 53 1.61 -2.64 30.71
C VAL A 53 2.62 -3.62 30.11
N ARG A 54 3.81 -3.13 29.75
CA ARG A 54 4.82 -3.86 28.98
C ARG A 54 5.25 -5.19 29.63
N PRO A 55 5.49 -5.28 30.96
CA PRO A 55 5.99 -6.52 31.54
C PRO A 55 4.99 -7.68 31.39
N ARG A 56 3.72 -7.45 31.75
CA ARG A 56 2.67 -8.47 31.61
C ARG A 56 2.37 -8.80 30.17
N TYR A 57 2.32 -7.79 29.30
CA TYR A 57 2.13 -7.99 27.86
C TYR A 57 3.22 -8.90 27.27
N THR A 58 4.49 -8.64 27.59
CA THR A 58 5.64 -9.42 27.08
C THR A 58 5.53 -10.89 27.49
N THR A 59 5.31 -11.17 28.79
CA THR A 59 5.18 -12.55 29.28
C THR A 59 4.04 -13.33 28.60
N LEU A 60 2.89 -12.65 28.39
CA LEU A 60 1.75 -13.27 27.70
C LEU A 60 2.03 -13.49 26.22
N ASN A 61 2.72 -12.55 25.56
CA ASN A 61 3.08 -12.67 24.15
C ASN A 61 4.07 -13.82 23.92
N ASP A 62 5.10 -13.96 24.75
CA ASP A 62 6.07 -15.08 24.65
C ASP A 62 5.37 -16.45 24.77
N SER A 63 4.39 -16.53 25.69
CA SER A 63 3.58 -17.74 25.88
C SER A 63 2.68 -18.03 24.67
N LEU A 64 2.10 -16.98 24.09
CA LEU A 64 1.28 -17.06 22.88
C LEU A 64 2.11 -17.54 21.68
N GLU A 65 3.29 -16.97 21.45
CA GLU A 65 4.17 -17.37 20.35
C GLU A 65 4.61 -18.84 20.45
N ALA A 66 4.95 -19.30 21.66
CA ALA A 66 5.29 -20.71 21.90
C ALA A 66 4.11 -21.65 21.60
N ALA A 67 2.89 -21.24 21.97
CA ALA A 67 1.66 -21.98 21.69
C ALA A 67 1.33 -21.97 20.18
N MET A 68 1.43 -20.82 19.52
CA MET A 68 1.21 -20.68 18.07
C MET A 68 2.17 -21.56 17.28
N ARG A 69 3.45 -21.63 17.64
CA ARG A 69 4.42 -22.55 17.01
C ARG A 69 3.96 -24.01 17.09
N THR A 70 3.44 -24.42 18.25
CA THR A 70 2.93 -25.79 18.44
C THR A 70 1.66 -26.03 17.62
N TYR A 71 0.77 -25.04 17.59
CA TYR A 71 -0.46 -25.07 16.82
C TYR A 71 -0.22 -25.17 15.31
N SER A 72 0.65 -24.32 14.74
CA SER A 72 1.01 -24.36 13.32
C SER A 72 1.62 -25.69 12.92
N ARG A 73 2.51 -26.26 13.75
CA ARG A 73 3.04 -27.61 13.51
C ARG A 73 1.93 -28.66 13.49
N GLY A 74 1.02 -28.63 14.47
CA GLY A 74 -0.09 -29.57 14.55
C GLY A 74 -1.03 -29.49 13.35
N LEU A 75 -1.29 -28.29 12.81
CA LEU A 75 -2.07 -28.11 11.59
C LEU A 75 -1.40 -28.77 10.37
N MET A 76 -0.08 -28.59 10.23
CA MET A 76 0.68 -29.20 9.13
C MET A 76 0.73 -30.73 9.24
N GLU A 77 0.82 -31.27 10.45
CA GLU A 77 0.80 -32.73 10.69
C GLU A 77 -0.59 -33.34 10.47
N LEU A 78 -1.66 -32.63 10.83
CA LEU A 78 -3.04 -33.12 10.71
C LEU A 78 -3.59 -33.06 9.28
N PHE A 79 -3.16 -32.07 8.49
CA PHE A 79 -3.58 -31.87 7.10
C PHE A 79 -2.36 -31.77 6.17
N PRO A 80 -1.62 -32.88 5.97
CA PRO A 80 -0.39 -32.89 5.18
C PRO A 80 -0.64 -32.65 3.68
N GLU A 81 -1.87 -32.87 3.20
CA GLU A 81 -2.29 -32.63 1.82
C GLU A 81 -2.56 -31.16 1.50
N LYS A 82 -2.75 -30.31 2.52
CA LYS A 82 -2.94 -28.87 2.32
C LYS A 82 -1.62 -28.19 1.99
N THR A 83 -1.69 -27.21 1.10
CA THR A 83 -0.55 -26.32 0.86
C THR A 83 -0.47 -25.30 2.00
N TRP A 84 0.64 -25.30 2.71
CA TRP A 84 0.92 -24.34 3.78
C TRP A 84 1.97 -23.33 3.29
N TRP A 85 1.70 -22.04 3.48
CA TRP A 85 2.67 -20.97 3.25
C TRP A 85 2.93 -20.24 4.57
N PRO A 86 4.18 -19.82 4.82
CA PRO A 86 4.49 -19.06 6.02
C PRO A 86 3.89 -17.65 5.93
N ASP A 87 3.51 -17.09 7.07
CA ASP A 87 3.11 -15.69 7.16
C ASP A 87 4.17 -14.76 6.56
N ALA A 88 3.72 -13.61 6.04
CA ALA A 88 4.62 -12.59 5.54
C ALA A 88 5.49 -12.04 6.68
N ASN A 89 6.80 -11.99 6.45
CA ASN A 89 7.78 -11.55 7.45
C ASN A 89 8.84 -10.62 6.84
N SER A 90 8.41 -9.76 5.90
CA SER A 90 9.28 -8.84 5.16
C SER A 90 10.40 -9.52 4.35
N THR A 91 10.13 -10.74 3.85
CA THR A 91 11.01 -11.46 2.93
C THR A 91 10.38 -11.55 1.54
N LEU A 92 11.20 -11.81 0.51
CA LEU A 92 10.71 -11.98 -0.86
C LEU A 92 9.75 -13.17 -0.96
N ARG A 93 8.59 -12.96 -1.59
CA ARG A 93 7.57 -13.97 -1.87
C ARG A 93 7.03 -13.81 -3.29
N LEU A 94 6.42 -14.88 -3.80
CA LEU A 94 5.67 -14.89 -5.06
C LEU A 94 4.20 -15.17 -4.74
N SER A 95 3.29 -14.42 -5.36
CA SER A 95 1.87 -14.75 -5.44
C SER A 95 1.47 -14.73 -6.91
N TYR A 96 0.50 -15.55 -7.28
CA TYR A 96 -0.01 -15.67 -8.64
C TYR A 96 -1.53 -15.77 -8.64
N GLY A 97 -2.13 -15.41 -9.78
CA GLY A 97 -3.57 -15.29 -9.93
C GLY A 97 -3.89 -14.78 -11.33
N GLN A 98 -5.08 -14.22 -11.48
CA GLN A 98 -5.62 -13.79 -12.77
C GLN A 98 -6.06 -12.33 -12.69
N VAL A 99 -6.09 -11.64 -13.83
CA VAL A 99 -6.74 -10.33 -13.92
C VAL A 99 -8.24 -10.54 -13.95
N GLU A 100 -8.92 -10.17 -12.88
CA GLU A 100 -10.35 -10.44 -12.71
C GLU A 100 -11.04 -9.43 -11.80
N GLY A 101 -12.31 -9.19 -12.09
CA GLY A 101 -13.19 -8.34 -11.31
C GLY A 101 -13.69 -9.01 -10.03
N THR A 102 -14.64 -8.37 -9.34
CA THR A 102 -15.32 -8.95 -8.17
C THR A 102 -16.75 -8.44 -8.07
N ASP A 103 -17.60 -9.21 -7.39
CA ASP A 103 -19.00 -8.88 -7.12
C ASP A 103 -19.12 -8.53 -5.62
N PRO A 104 -18.93 -7.26 -5.23
CA PRO A 104 -18.85 -6.89 -3.82
C PRO A 104 -20.17 -7.07 -3.06
N ARG A 105 -21.30 -7.05 -3.78
CA ARG A 105 -22.66 -7.19 -3.25
C ARG A 105 -23.64 -7.47 -4.39
N ASP A 106 -24.84 -7.91 -4.01
CA ASP A 106 -25.92 -8.24 -4.94
C ASP A 106 -26.19 -7.10 -5.95
N GLY A 107 -26.31 -7.46 -7.22
CA GLY A 107 -26.55 -6.55 -8.35
C GLY A 107 -25.38 -5.65 -8.75
N ILE A 108 -24.18 -5.79 -8.17
CA ILE A 108 -23.02 -4.95 -8.49
C ILE A 108 -21.82 -5.82 -8.90
N THR A 109 -21.25 -5.50 -10.07
CA THR A 109 -20.01 -6.10 -10.57
C THR A 109 -18.97 -5.02 -10.81
N TYR A 110 -17.80 -5.17 -10.20
CA TYR A 110 -16.62 -4.38 -10.53
C TYR A 110 -15.83 -5.09 -11.62
N LYS A 111 -15.67 -4.42 -12.76
CA LYS A 111 -14.83 -4.91 -13.86
C LYS A 111 -13.35 -4.86 -13.47
N PRO A 112 -12.50 -5.72 -14.06
CA PRO A 112 -11.08 -5.75 -13.74
C PRO A 112 -10.33 -4.48 -14.11
N PHE A 113 -10.73 -3.74 -15.14
CA PHE A 113 -10.00 -2.58 -15.64
C PHE A 113 -10.74 -1.26 -15.42
N THR A 114 -9.97 -0.20 -15.19
CA THR A 114 -10.42 1.20 -15.15
C THR A 114 -9.74 1.99 -16.26
N THR A 115 -10.34 3.10 -16.66
CA THR A 115 -9.83 3.95 -17.75
C THR A 115 -9.70 5.40 -17.32
N LEU A 116 -9.03 6.21 -18.16
CA LEU A 116 -8.89 7.64 -17.96
C LEU A 116 -10.24 8.37 -18.03
N ASP A 117 -11.24 7.81 -18.72
CA ASP A 117 -12.60 8.35 -18.68
C ASP A 117 -13.16 8.34 -17.24
N GLY A 118 -12.90 7.26 -16.48
CA GLY A 118 -13.29 7.17 -15.06
C GLY A 118 -12.53 8.15 -14.15
N VAL A 119 -11.36 8.65 -14.56
CA VAL A 119 -10.70 9.78 -13.88
C VAL A 119 -11.46 11.08 -14.14
N MET A 120 -11.91 11.30 -15.38
CA MET A 120 -12.69 12.48 -15.74
C MET A 120 -14.10 12.48 -15.14
N GLU A 121 -14.72 11.30 -15.00
CA GLU A 121 -16.00 11.15 -14.28
C GLU A 121 -15.88 11.57 -12.81
N LYS A 122 -14.70 11.42 -12.21
CA LYS A 122 -14.41 11.80 -10.81
C LYS A 122 -13.85 13.20 -10.65
N TYR A 123 -13.51 13.88 -11.75
CA TYR A 123 -12.84 15.17 -11.71
C TYR A 123 -13.70 16.21 -10.99
N ASP A 124 -13.15 16.78 -9.92
CA ASP A 124 -13.74 17.88 -9.17
C ASP A 124 -12.63 18.90 -8.83
N PRO A 125 -12.55 20.06 -9.51
CA PRO A 125 -11.52 21.06 -9.26
C PRO A 125 -11.66 21.74 -7.89
N SER A 126 -12.81 21.64 -7.23
CA SER A 126 -13.00 22.19 -5.88
C SER A 126 -12.45 21.27 -4.79
N ASN A 127 -12.20 20.01 -5.11
CA ASN A 127 -11.67 19.02 -4.20
C ASN A 127 -10.21 18.67 -4.55
N PRO A 128 -9.22 19.04 -3.70
CA PRO A 128 -7.82 18.73 -3.96
C PRO A 128 -7.52 17.24 -4.22
N GLY A 129 -8.31 16.33 -3.63
CA GLY A 129 -8.18 14.89 -3.83
C GLY A 129 -8.69 14.38 -5.18
N PHE A 130 -9.48 15.17 -5.91
CA PHE A 130 -10.05 14.83 -7.21
C PHE A 130 -9.78 15.89 -8.30
N SER A 131 -8.91 16.85 -8.02
CA SER A 131 -8.40 17.77 -9.04
C SER A 131 -7.51 17.04 -10.03
N VAL A 132 -7.58 17.43 -11.31
CA VAL A 132 -6.80 16.83 -12.40
C VAL A 132 -5.97 17.93 -13.07
N PRO A 133 -4.66 17.73 -13.32
CA PRO A 133 -3.84 18.71 -14.03
C PRO A 133 -4.36 19.00 -15.44
N GLN A 134 -4.37 20.27 -15.85
CA GLN A 134 -4.91 20.70 -17.16
C GLN A 134 -4.33 19.92 -18.34
N LYS A 135 -3.02 19.66 -18.34
CA LYS A 135 -2.38 18.89 -19.43
C LYS A 135 -2.96 17.48 -19.58
N LEU A 136 -3.36 16.82 -18.50
CA LEU A 136 -3.97 15.49 -18.56
C LEU A 136 -5.41 15.55 -19.09
N ILE A 137 -6.14 16.62 -18.77
CA ILE A 137 -7.46 16.92 -19.34
C ILE A 137 -7.34 17.14 -20.85
N ASP A 138 -6.37 17.93 -21.30
CA ASP A 138 -6.17 18.23 -22.73
C ASP A 138 -5.82 16.95 -23.53
N LEU A 139 -4.95 16.10 -22.98
CA LEU A 139 -4.60 14.80 -23.59
C LEU A 139 -5.81 13.86 -23.67
N HIS A 140 -6.67 13.85 -22.65
CA HIS A 140 -7.92 13.08 -22.65
C HIS A 140 -8.90 13.59 -23.71
N GLN A 141 -9.12 14.90 -23.79
CA GLN A 141 -10.03 15.52 -24.76
C GLN A 141 -9.58 15.28 -26.20
N ALA A 142 -8.28 15.40 -26.46
CA ALA A 142 -7.69 15.12 -27.78
C ALA A 142 -7.60 13.62 -28.10
N LYS A 143 -7.84 12.74 -27.12
CA LYS A 143 -7.59 11.29 -27.19
C LYS A 143 -6.17 10.96 -27.69
N ASP A 144 -5.18 11.78 -27.31
CA ASP A 144 -3.78 11.62 -27.73
C ASP A 144 -3.04 10.57 -26.90
N TYR A 145 -3.51 9.32 -26.97
CA TYR A 145 -2.98 8.20 -26.19
C TYR A 145 -1.84 7.46 -26.88
N GLY A 146 -1.62 7.72 -28.18
CA GLY A 146 -0.63 7.00 -28.99
C GLY A 146 -0.81 5.48 -28.91
N ARG A 147 0.30 4.75 -28.74
CA ARG A 147 0.30 3.28 -28.65
C ARG A 147 -0.16 2.71 -27.30
N TYR A 148 -0.48 3.56 -26.32
CA TYR A 148 -0.85 3.14 -24.96
C TYR A 148 -2.36 2.99 -24.79
N GLY A 149 -3.14 3.59 -25.69
CA GLY A 149 -4.60 3.48 -25.72
C GLY A 149 -5.08 2.19 -26.36
N GLU A 150 -6.31 1.82 -26.03
CA GLU A 150 -7.02 0.65 -26.55
C GLU A 150 -8.49 1.04 -26.76
N ASP A 151 -9.02 0.80 -27.97
CA ASP A 151 -10.40 1.12 -28.37
C ASP A 151 -10.84 2.57 -28.06
N GLY A 152 -9.93 3.53 -28.25
CA GLY A 152 -10.20 4.96 -27.99
C GLY A 152 -10.25 5.34 -26.50
N THR A 153 -9.89 4.41 -25.61
CA THR A 153 -9.74 4.62 -24.17
C THR A 153 -8.28 4.47 -23.76
N LEU A 154 -7.94 4.94 -22.56
CA LEU A 154 -6.63 4.72 -21.95
C LEU A 154 -6.83 3.95 -20.63
N PRO A 155 -6.31 2.73 -20.48
CA PRO A 155 -6.39 1.99 -19.22
C PRO A 155 -5.51 2.66 -18.16
N VAL A 156 -5.96 2.63 -16.90
CA VAL A 156 -5.29 3.31 -15.77
C VAL A 156 -4.85 2.32 -14.71
N CYS A 157 -5.80 1.56 -14.15
CA CYS A 157 -5.54 0.53 -13.15
C CYS A 157 -6.30 -0.75 -13.47
N PHE A 158 -5.83 -1.86 -12.91
CA PHE A 158 -6.53 -3.14 -12.97
C PHE A 158 -6.52 -3.91 -11.65
N LEU A 159 -7.47 -4.83 -11.52
CA LEU A 159 -7.63 -5.75 -10.41
C LEU A 159 -7.08 -7.14 -10.76
N SER A 160 -6.51 -7.84 -9.79
CA SER A 160 -6.15 -9.25 -9.92
C SER A 160 -6.36 -10.01 -8.61
N SER A 161 -6.42 -11.34 -8.68
CA SER A 161 -6.57 -12.23 -7.53
C SER A 161 -5.25 -12.57 -6.82
N LEU A 162 -4.25 -11.69 -6.91
CA LEU A 162 -2.98 -11.87 -6.20
C LEU A 162 -3.19 -11.65 -4.69
N HIS A 163 -2.63 -12.53 -3.87
CA HIS A 163 -2.63 -12.35 -2.41
C HIS A 163 -1.48 -11.42 -2.02
N THR A 164 -1.84 -10.19 -1.64
CA THR A 164 -0.90 -9.13 -1.26
C THR A 164 -1.21 -8.59 0.12
N THR A 165 -0.24 -7.94 0.75
CA THR A 165 -0.38 -7.21 2.01
C THR A 165 0.53 -5.97 2.04
N GLY A 166 0.59 -5.27 3.18
CA GLY A 166 1.56 -4.21 3.41
C GLY A 166 2.98 -4.70 3.16
N GLY A 167 3.74 -3.96 2.35
CA GLY A 167 5.05 -4.36 1.84
C GLY A 167 5.07 -4.78 0.36
N ASN A 168 3.91 -5.09 -0.23
CA ASN A 168 3.80 -5.34 -1.69
C ASN A 168 3.63 -4.06 -2.54
N SER A 169 3.61 -2.88 -1.94
CA SER A 169 3.57 -1.62 -2.70
C SER A 169 4.81 -1.49 -3.58
N GLY A 170 4.61 -1.27 -4.87
CA GLY A 170 5.66 -1.25 -5.88
C GLY A 170 6.05 -2.62 -6.44
N SER A 171 5.44 -3.72 -6.00
CA SER A 171 5.74 -5.04 -6.56
C SER A 171 5.42 -5.11 -8.06
N PRO A 172 6.32 -5.67 -8.89
CA PRO A 172 6.05 -5.84 -10.31
C PRO A 172 4.99 -6.93 -10.51
N VAL A 173 3.99 -6.63 -11.34
CA VAL A 173 3.02 -7.61 -11.82
C VAL A 173 3.45 -8.07 -13.20
N LEU A 174 3.74 -9.36 -13.32
CA LEU A 174 4.28 -9.96 -14.53
C LEU A 174 3.22 -10.83 -15.22
N ASN A 175 3.24 -10.85 -16.55
CA ASN A 175 2.43 -11.81 -17.33
C ASN A 175 3.07 -13.21 -17.32
N GLY A 176 2.42 -14.18 -17.96
CA GLY A 176 2.92 -15.57 -18.06
C GLY A 176 4.26 -15.75 -18.78
N LYS A 177 4.83 -14.68 -19.36
CA LYS A 177 6.15 -14.65 -20.00
C LYS A 177 7.20 -13.90 -19.17
N GLY A 178 6.85 -13.43 -17.97
CA GLY A 178 7.74 -12.63 -17.12
C GLY A 178 7.90 -11.17 -17.56
N GLU A 179 7.00 -10.67 -18.41
CA GLU A 179 7.03 -9.28 -18.89
C GLU A 179 6.15 -8.40 -17.95
N LEU A 180 6.62 -7.19 -17.62
CA LEU A 180 5.92 -6.27 -16.71
C LEU A 180 4.62 -5.76 -17.35
N ILE A 181 3.50 -5.98 -16.66
CA ILE A 181 2.16 -5.49 -17.09
C ILE A 181 1.55 -4.50 -16.11
N GLY A 182 2.05 -4.44 -14.88
CA GLY A 182 1.57 -3.46 -13.91
C GLY A 182 2.43 -3.35 -12.67
N ILE A 183 2.08 -2.39 -11.82
CA ILE A 183 2.77 -2.11 -10.56
C ILE A 183 1.72 -2.13 -9.45
N ASN A 184 1.84 -3.08 -8.54
CA ASN A 184 0.92 -3.21 -7.41
C ASN A 184 1.04 -1.99 -6.48
N PHE A 185 -0.08 -1.45 -6.00
CA PHE A 185 -0.04 -0.35 -5.04
C PHE A 185 -1.04 -0.47 -3.89
N ASP A 186 -2.13 -1.22 -4.04
CA ASP A 186 -3.16 -1.30 -3.00
C ASP A 186 -4.02 -2.58 -3.08
N ARG A 187 -5.06 -2.68 -2.25
CA ARG A 187 -6.06 -3.76 -2.21
C ARG A 187 -7.46 -3.17 -2.15
N THR A 188 -8.46 -3.89 -2.66
CA THR A 188 -9.86 -3.43 -2.56
C THR A 188 -10.35 -3.45 -1.11
N TRP A 189 -11.43 -2.71 -0.86
CA TRP A 189 -12.04 -2.61 0.47
C TRP A 189 -12.40 -3.98 1.07
N GLU A 190 -13.02 -4.85 0.26
CA GLU A 190 -13.43 -6.20 0.63
C GLU A 190 -12.22 -7.12 0.92
N SER A 191 -11.01 -6.70 0.53
CA SER A 191 -9.76 -7.44 0.70
C SER A 191 -9.00 -7.10 1.98
N THR A 192 -9.45 -6.10 2.75
CA THR A 192 -8.73 -5.61 3.95
C THR A 192 -8.53 -6.69 5.02
N MET A 193 -9.34 -7.76 5.01
CA MET A 193 -9.22 -8.91 5.91
C MET A 193 -8.17 -9.96 5.48
N SER A 194 -7.56 -9.82 4.31
CA SER A 194 -6.69 -10.84 3.71
C SER A 194 -5.40 -11.15 4.47
N ASP A 195 -5.05 -10.34 5.47
CA ASP A 195 -3.94 -10.61 6.40
C ASP A 195 -4.29 -11.70 7.41
N ILE A 196 -5.59 -11.95 7.63
CA ILE A 196 -6.11 -12.97 8.55
C ILE A 196 -6.75 -14.11 7.76
N LEU A 197 -7.56 -13.79 6.74
CA LEU A 197 -8.25 -14.79 5.91
C LEU A 197 -8.40 -14.27 4.48
N PHE A 198 -7.80 -15.00 3.54
CA PHE A 198 -7.97 -14.76 2.12
C PHE A 198 -9.25 -15.44 1.60
N ASP A 199 -10.11 -14.67 0.93
CA ASP A 199 -11.31 -15.17 0.25
C ASP A 199 -11.16 -14.93 -1.27
N PRO A 200 -10.97 -15.97 -2.08
CA PRO A 200 -10.73 -15.82 -3.52
C PRO A 200 -11.91 -15.18 -4.27
N ALA A 201 -13.13 -15.21 -3.72
CA ALA A 201 -14.28 -14.57 -4.34
C ALA A 201 -14.28 -13.04 -4.17
N LYS A 202 -13.62 -12.53 -3.12
CA LYS A 202 -13.66 -11.11 -2.73
C LYS A 202 -12.31 -10.41 -2.87
N CYS A 203 -11.23 -11.11 -2.56
CA CYS A 203 -9.92 -10.49 -2.43
C CYS A 203 -9.33 -10.13 -3.80
N ARG A 204 -9.04 -8.84 -4.00
CA ARG A 204 -8.41 -8.27 -5.18
C ARG A 204 -7.32 -7.28 -4.79
N ASN A 205 -6.15 -7.41 -5.40
CA ASN A 205 -5.13 -6.37 -5.37
C ASN A 205 -5.37 -5.35 -6.48
N ILE A 206 -4.88 -4.14 -6.29
CA ILE A 206 -5.01 -3.01 -7.23
C ILE A 206 -3.63 -2.68 -7.78
N SER A 207 -3.52 -2.70 -9.10
CA SER A 207 -2.27 -2.43 -9.81
C SER A 207 -2.47 -1.30 -10.82
N MET A 208 -1.44 -0.47 -10.98
CA MET A 208 -1.37 0.51 -12.05
C MET A 208 -1.03 -0.22 -13.35
N ASP A 209 -1.75 0.07 -14.43
CA ASP A 209 -1.46 -0.48 -15.76
C ASP A 209 -0.17 0.15 -16.30
N VAL A 210 0.78 -0.68 -16.76
CA VAL A 210 2.07 -0.18 -17.26
C VAL A 210 1.89 0.74 -18.48
N ARG A 211 0.81 0.59 -19.25
CA ARG A 211 0.48 1.48 -20.37
C ARG A 211 0.20 2.90 -19.88
N TYR A 212 -0.47 3.05 -18.74
CA TYR A 212 -0.70 4.36 -18.12
C TYR A 212 0.62 5.00 -17.67
N VAL A 213 1.50 4.21 -17.05
CA VAL A 213 2.85 4.69 -16.65
C VAL A 213 3.62 5.20 -17.85
N LEU A 214 3.68 4.41 -18.93
CA LEU A 214 4.38 4.77 -20.15
C LEU A 214 3.74 5.98 -20.85
N PHE A 215 2.41 6.07 -20.86
CA PHE A 215 1.68 7.24 -21.36
C PHE A 215 2.05 8.51 -20.59
N ILE A 216 2.11 8.45 -19.25
CA ILE A 216 2.51 9.60 -18.43
C ILE A 216 3.95 10.00 -18.73
N LEU A 217 4.87 9.05 -18.83
CA LEU A 217 6.27 9.34 -19.18
C LEU A 217 6.39 9.98 -20.57
N ASP A 218 5.69 9.44 -21.57
CA ASP A 218 5.71 9.90 -22.96
C ASP A 218 4.93 11.21 -23.15
N LYS A 219 3.61 11.15 -23.06
CA LYS A 219 2.71 12.24 -23.46
C LYS A 219 2.65 13.35 -22.42
N TYR A 220 2.70 13.02 -21.13
CA TYR A 220 2.62 14.01 -20.07
C TYR A 220 3.97 14.66 -19.77
N PHE A 221 5.07 13.90 -19.71
CA PHE A 221 6.40 14.45 -19.38
C PHE A 221 7.35 14.64 -20.56
N GLY A 222 7.12 14.00 -21.71
CA GLY A 222 8.07 14.03 -22.83
C GLY A 222 9.40 13.34 -22.50
N ALA A 223 9.38 12.36 -21.60
CA ALA A 223 10.57 11.74 -21.01
C ALA A 223 11.14 10.61 -21.89
N GLN A 224 11.39 10.90 -23.18
CA GLN A 224 11.80 9.90 -24.19
C GLN A 224 13.02 9.06 -23.76
N ARG A 225 14.01 9.68 -23.09
CA ARG A 225 15.21 8.98 -22.59
C ARG A 225 14.86 7.76 -21.73
N LEU A 226 13.83 7.86 -20.89
CA LEU A 226 13.41 6.74 -20.01
C LEU A 226 12.73 5.64 -20.80
N LEU A 227 12.01 5.98 -21.87
CA LEU A 227 11.37 5.01 -22.76
C LEU A 227 12.42 4.26 -23.58
N ASP A 228 13.44 4.97 -24.06
CA ASP A 228 14.55 4.39 -24.84
C ASP A 228 15.43 3.44 -24.01
N GLU A 229 15.46 3.62 -22.69
CA GLU A 229 16.17 2.76 -21.75
C GLU A 229 15.46 1.41 -21.53
N MET A 230 14.16 1.32 -21.85
CA MET A 230 13.34 0.13 -21.64
C MET A 230 13.26 -0.75 -22.90
N VAL A 231 13.22 -2.07 -22.70
CA VAL A 231 12.88 -3.01 -23.78
C VAL A 231 11.36 -3.22 -23.79
N LEU A 232 10.70 -2.54 -24.72
CA LEU A 232 9.24 -2.61 -24.85
C LEU A 232 8.84 -3.71 -25.82
N VAL A 233 7.97 -4.60 -25.35
CA VAL A 233 7.47 -5.74 -26.10
C VAL A 233 5.97 -5.56 -26.37
N ALA A 234 5.56 -5.81 -27.61
CA ALA A 234 4.16 -5.84 -28.01
C ALA A 234 3.87 -7.23 -28.56
N ARG A 235 2.94 -7.96 -27.94
CA ARG A 235 2.53 -9.29 -28.39
C ARG A 235 1.03 -9.29 -28.67
N ALA A 236 0.66 -9.81 -29.83
CA ALA A 236 -0.73 -9.98 -30.24
C ALA A 236 -1.35 -11.24 -29.60
N ASP A 237 -0.49 -12.16 -29.18
CA ASP A 237 -0.83 -13.41 -28.52
C ASP A 237 -1.19 -13.17 -27.06
N VAL A 238 -2.43 -13.53 -26.70
CA VAL A 238 -2.91 -13.60 -25.31
C VAL A 238 -1.92 -14.46 -24.52
N PRO A 239 -1.34 -13.96 -23.41
CA PRO A 239 -0.45 -14.77 -22.59
C PRO A 239 -1.18 -16.06 -22.23
N HIS A 240 -0.57 -17.21 -22.51
CA HIS A 240 -1.12 -18.49 -22.07
C HIS A 240 -1.38 -18.41 -20.57
N MET A 241 -2.62 -18.73 -20.18
CA MET A 241 -2.94 -18.98 -18.78
C MET A 241 -2.04 -20.11 -18.32
N ILE A 242 -1.14 -19.83 -17.37
CA ILE A 242 -0.42 -20.89 -16.71
C ILE A 242 -1.45 -21.55 -15.79
N GLU A 243 -1.82 -22.80 -16.08
CA GLU A 243 -2.48 -23.66 -15.10
C GLU A 243 -1.46 -23.98 -14.00
N LEU A 244 -1.23 -23.03 -13.12
CA LEU A 244 -0.66 -23.34 -11.81
C LEU A 244 -1.77 -23.99 -10.99
N PRO A 245 -1.46 -24.95 -10.11
CA PRO A 245 -2.43 -25.44 -9.15
C PRO A 245 -3.05 -24.21 -8.49
N VAL A 246 -4.32 -23.95 -8.81
CA VAL A 246 -5.02 -22.79 -8.27
C VAL A 246 -4.96 -23.00 -6.77
N HIS A 247 -4.25 -22.11 -6.08
CA HIS A 247 -4.22 -22.09 -4.63
C HIS A 247 -5.65 -21.84 -4.16
N ARG A 248 -6.37 -22.91 -3.85
CA ARG A 248 -7.65 -22.93 -3.15
C ARG A 248 -7.50 -23.81 -1.93
#